data_AF-A0A7C7EGE2-F1
#
_entry.id   AF-A0A7C7EGE2-F1
#
_cell.length_a   1.000
_cell.length_b   1.000
_cell.length_c   1.000
_cell.angle_alpha   90.00
_cell.angle_beta   90.00
_cell.angle_gamma   90.00
#
_symmetry.space_group_name_H-M   'P 1'
#
loop_
_entity.id
_entity.type
_entity.pdbx_description
1 polymer ?
#
loop_
_entity_poly.entity_id
_entity_poly.type
_entity_poly.pdbx_seq_one_letter_code
_entity_poly.pdbx_strand_id
1 'polypeptide(L)'
;MTLNISYALNKKVANIRAVHVVNRYQNKGVLYVEPYSAVKNVGGTSGSAVLKFQYEKPGDENSTLHVYFDLEGGGSLEIQMSIPINGIYADSKFNIPDPVFKKSIKDSEVITF
;
A
#
# COMPACT_ATOMS: atom_id res chain seq x y z
N MET A 1 12.01 3.92 -2.07
CA MET A 1 10.62 4.11 -2.55
C MET A 1 9.89 5.01 -1.57
N THR A 2 9.07 5.93 -2.07
CA THR A 2 8.18 6.75 -1.25
C THR A 2 6.75 6.38 -1.61
N LEU A 3 5.95 5.99 -0.61
CA LEU A 3 4.52 5.76 -0.75
C LEU A 3 3.77 6.95 -0.14
N ASN A 4 2.98 7.64 -0.95
CA ASN A 4 2.05 8.66 -0.50
C ASN A 4 0.65 8.03 -0.43
N ILE A 5 0.02 8.15 0.73
CA ILE A 5 -1.31 7.64 1.01
C ILE A 5 -2.19 8.83 1.31
N SER A 6 -3.33 8.91 0.63
CA SER A 6 -4.44 9.79 0.98
C SER A 6 -5.67 8.91 1.14
N TYR A 7 -6.45 9.13 2.20
CA TYR A 7 -7.62 8.30 2.48
C TYR A 7 -8.83 9.15 2.89
N ALA A 8 -10.01 8.60 2.62
CA ALA A 8 -11.30 9.05 3.11
C ALA A 8 -12.15 7.80 3.39
N LEU A 9 -12.43 7.53 4.66
CA LEU A 9 -13.12 6.34 5.16
C LEU A 9 -14.31 6.74 6.03
N ASN A 10 -15.26 5.82 6.20
CA ASN A 10 -16.45 6.05 7.03
C ASN A 10 -16.19 5.97 8.54
N LYS A 11 -14.98 5.57 8.93
CA LYS A 11 -14.51 5.52 10.33
C LYS A 11 -13.19 6.26 10.46
N LYS A 12 -12.96 6.83 11.64
CA LYS A 12 -11.69 7.49 11.94
C LYS A 12 -10.55 6.48 11.96
N VAL A 13 -9.44 6.87 11.35
CA VAL A 13 -8.22 6.08 11.32
C VAL A 13 -7.34 6.52 12.49
N ALA A 14 -7.04 5.60 13.39
CA ALA A 14 -6.17 5.83 14.54
C ALA A 14 -4.68 5.75 14.14
N ASN A 15 -4.33 4.84 13.21
CA ASN A 15 -2.96 4.67 12.76
C ASN A 15 -2.91 4.05 11.35
N ILE A 16 -1.78 4.25 10.67
CA ILE A 16 -1.46 3.58 9.41
C ILE A 16 -0.13 2.86 9.57
N ARG A 17 -0.09 1.58 9.24
CA ARG A 17 1.13 0.75 9.22
C ARG A 17 1.34 0.23 7.80
N ALA A 18 2.58 -0.05 7.44
CA ALA A 18 2.85 -0.69 6.16
C ALA A 18 4.07 -1.60 6.27
N VAL A 19 4.02 -2.71 5.55
CA VAL A 19 5.09 -3.70 5.46
C VAL A 19 5.22 -4.12 4.01
N HIS A 20 6.40 -3.96 3.43
CA HIS A 20 6.71 -4.49 2.11
C HIS A 20 7.30 -5.89 2.25
N VAL A 21 6.59 -6.89 1.74
CA VAL A 21 7.07 -8.25 1.58
C VAL A 21 7.79 -8.35 0.24
N VAL A 22 9.12 -8.28 0.28
CA VAL A 22 10.00 -8.29 -0.88
C VAL A 22 10.45 -9.71 -1.18
N ASN A 23 10.01 -10.27 -2.30
CA ASN A 23 10.46 -11.56 -2.78
C ASN A 23 11.81 -11.39 -3.48
N ARG A 24 12.88 -11.97 -2.91
CA ARG A 24 14.23 -11.75 -3.43
C ARG A 24 14.47 -12.63 -4.66
N TYR A 25 15.02 -12.02 -5.71
CA TYR A 25 15.43 -12.72 -6.93
C TYR A 25 16.24 -13.99 -6.65
N GLN A 26 16.08 -14.98 -7.53
CA GLN A 26 16.75 -16.29 -7.47
C GLN A 26 16.36 -17.11 -6.24
N ASN A 27 15.10 -17.05 -5.79
CA ASN A 27 14.59 -17.78 -4.63
C ASN A 27 15.43 -17.56 -3.36
N LYS A 28 16.01 -16.36 -3.18
CA LYS A 28 16.85 -16.03 -2.01
C LYS A 28 16.03 -15.70 -0.75
N GLY A 29 14.80 -16.19 -0.69
CA GLY A 29 13.84 -15.97 0.38
C GLY A 29 13.07 -14.65 0.29
N VAL A 30 12.31 -14.39 1.35
CA VAL A 30 11.43 -13.23 1.49
C VAL A 30 12.04 -12.26 2.51
N LEU A 31 12.00 -10.97 2.23
CA LEU A 31 12.43 -9.91 3.14
C LEU A 31 11.23 -9.04 3.51
N TYR A 32 11.00 -8.84 4.80
CA TYR A 32 9.98 -7.94 5.30
C TYR A 32 10.61 -6.58 5.60
N VAL A 33 10.12 -5.53 4.94
CA VAL A 33 10.69 -4.19 5.03
C VAL A 33 9.63 -3.23 5.56
N GLU A 34 9.91 -2.67 6.73
CA GLU A 34 9.12 -1.58 7.31
C GLU A 34 9.64 -0.23 6.80
N PRO A 35 8.80 0.81 6.77
CA PRO A 35 9.25 2.14 6.39
C PRO A 35 10.23 2.68 7.43
N TYR A 36 11.41 3.13 6.99
CA TYR A 36 12.39 3.78 7.87
C TYR A 36 11.94 5.17 8.33
N SER A 37 10.98 5.77 7.62
CA SER A 37 10.38 7.06 7.96
C SER A 37 8.90 7.04 7.62
N ALA A 38 8.08 7.51 8.55
CA ALA A 38 6.65 7.61 8.40
C ALA A 38 6.15 8.95 8.96
N VAL A 39 5.61 9.80 8.11
CA VAL A 39 4.88 11.01 8.51
C VAL A 39 3.41 10.74 8.31
N LYS A 40 2.61 10.82 9.38
CA LYS A 40 1.20 10.42 9.37
C LYS A 40 0.34 11.57 9.89
N ASN A 41 -0.66 11.95 9.10
CA ASN A 41 -1.72 12.85 9.51
C ASN A 41 -3.02 12.02 9.60
N VAL A 42 -3.23 11.44 10.78
CA VAL A 42 -4.32 10.52 11.10
C VAL A 42 -5.12 11.03 12.30
N GLY A 43 -6.25 10.40 12.62
CA GLY A 43 -7.19 10.79 13.69
C GLY A 43 -8.55 11.28 13.18
N GLY A 44 -8.66 11.51 11.87
CA GLY A 44 -9.91 11.83 11.18
C GLY A 44 -10.44 10.67 10.32
N THR A 45 -11.63 10.89 9.77
CA THR A 45 -12.20 10.04 8.70
C THR A 45 -11.48 10.24 7.37
N SER A 46 -10.78 11.36 7.19
CA SER A 46 -9.83 11.57 6.11
C SER A 46 -8.45 11.91 6.66
N GLY A 47 -7.43 11.74 5.84
CA GLY A 47 -6.06 12.04 6.22
C GLY A 47 -5.06 11.59 5.17
N SER A 48 -3.79 11.62 5.56
CA SER A 48 -2.70 11.24 4.68
C SER A 48 -1.52 10.65 5.44
N ALA A 49 -0.69 9.88 4.74
CA ALA A 49 0.59 9.40 5.25
C ALA A 49 1.64 9.37 4.14
N VAL A 50 2.88 9.68 4.50
CA VAL A 50 4.04 9.56 3.64
C VAL A 50 4.98 8.56 4.28
N LEU A 51 5.17 7.42 3.62
CA LEU A 51 5.99 6.31 4.08
C LEU A 51 7.19 6.14 3.17
N LYS A 52 8.40 6.15 3.72
CA LYS A 52 9.64 5.97 2.97
C LYS A 52 10.26 4.63 3.30
N PHE A 53 10.57 3.88 2.26
CA PHE A 53 11.18 2.56 2.32
C PHE A 53 12.56 2.60 1.68
N GLN A 54 13.48 1.89 2.32
CA GLN A 54 14.82 1.63 1.81
C GLN A 54 14.99 0.12 1.71
N TYR A 55 15.58 -0.33 0.62
CA TYR A 55 15.79 -1.74 0.33
C TYR A 55 17.29 -1.96 0.14
N GLU A 56 17.83 -2.98 0.82
CA GLU A 56 19.23 -3.36 0.62
C GLU A 56 19.43 -4.06 -0.73
N LYS A 57 18.39 -4.73 -1.24
CA LYS A 57 18.43 -5.58 -2.44
C LYS A 57 17.13 -5.45 -3.23
N PRO A 58 17.19 -5.65 -4.55
CA PRO A 58 15.99 -5.67 -5.38
C PRO A 58 15.12 -6.90 -5.10
N GLY A 59 13.83 -6.76 -5.39
CA GLY A 59 12.82 -7.81 -5.32
C GLY A 59 12.15 -8.05 -6.66
N ASP A 60 11.59 -9.24 -6.83
CA ASP A 60 10.88 -9.64 -8.04
C ASP A 60 9.44 -9.11 -8.10
N GLU A 61 8.76 -9.43 -9.20
CA GLU A 61 7.37 -9.05 -9.51
C GLU A 61 6.31 -9.56 -8.54
N ASN A 62 6.64 -10.56 -7.71
CA ASN A 62 5.74 -11.09 -6.71
C ASN A 62 5.84 -10.33 -5.38
N SER A 63 6.71 -9.31 -5.29
CA SER A 63 6.83 -8.48 -4.10
C SER A 63 5.54 -7.70 -3.84
N THR A 64 5.10 -7.69 -2.59
CA THR A 64 3.77 -7.18 -2.20
C THR A 64 3.85 -6.24 -1.01
N LEU A 65 3.26 -5.06 -1.16
CA LEU A 65 3.12 -4.07 -0.10
C LEU A 65 1.77 -4.21 0.59
N HIS A 66 1.82 -4.40 1.90
CA HIS A 66 0.66 -4.44 2.78
C HIS A 66 0.56 -3.12 3.53
N VAL A 67 -0.60 -2.48 3.48
CA VAL A 67 -0.89 -1.24 4.20
C VAL A 67 -2.10 -1.49 5.10
N TYR A 68 -1.93 -1.28 6.40
CA TYR A 68 -2.94 -1.49 7.41
C TYR A 68 -3.43 -0.14 7.94
N PHE A 69 -4.74 0.06 7.96
CA PHE A 69 -5.40 1.20 8.57
C PHE A 69 -6.07 0.70 9.85
N ASP A 70 -5.50 1.07 10.99
CA ASP A 70 -6.08 0.75 12.29
C ASP A 70 -7.19 1.76 12.59
N LEU A 71 -8.41 1.29 12.83
CA LEU A 71 -9.59 2.13 13.02
C LEU A 71 -9.82 2.45 14.49
N GLU A 72 -10.37 3.64 14.77
CA GLU A 72 -10.78 4.02 16.12
C GLU A 72 -11.92 3.12 16.61
N GLY A 73 -11.83 2.66 17.86
CA GLY A 73 -12.78 1.71 18.44
C GLY A 73 -12.50 0.24 18.11
N GLY A 74 -11.40 -0.06 17.41
CA GLY A 74 -10.95 -1.41 17.10
C GLY A 74 -11.26 -1.83 15.66
N GLY A 75 -10.48 -2.81 15.18
CA GLY A 75 -10.52 -3.30 13.80
C GLY A 75 -9.43 -2.69 12.91
N SER A 76 -9.12 -3.38 11.82
CA SER A 76 -8.11 -2.96 10.85
C SER A 76 -8.61 -3.23 9.43
N LEU A 77 -8.37 -2.28 8.53
CA LEU A 77 -8.51 -2.47 7.09
C LEU A 77 -7.12 -2.73 6.50
N GLU A 78 -7.00 -3.75 5.66
CA GLU A 78 -5.77 -4.03 4.93
C GLU A 78 -5.95 -3.73 3.44
N ILE A 79 -4.97 -3.06 2.86
CA ILE A 79 -4.83 -2.89 1.42
C ILE A 79 -3.54 -3.58 0.99
N GLN A 80 -3.64 -4.45 0.00
CA GLN A 80 -2.53 -5.19 -0.57
C GLN A 80 -2.26 -4.68 -1.99
N MET A 81 -0.99 -4.40 -2.32
CA MET A 81 -0.58 -3.91 -3.64
C MET A 81 0.68 -4.64 -4.11
N SER A 82 0.69 -5.19 -5.32
CA SER A 82 1.89 -5.75 -5.93
C SER A 82 2.83 -4.63 -6.38
N ILE A 83 4.01 -4.53 -5.76
CA ILE A 83 5.00 -3.49 -6.08
C ILE A 83 6.39 -4.15 -6.25
N PRO A 84 6.84 -4.39 -7.49
CA PRO A 84 8.21 -4.84 -7.72
C PRO A 84 9.23 -3.77 -7.31
N ILE A 85 10.38 -4.20 -6.77
CA ILE A 85 11.53 -3.33 -6.49
C ILE A 85 12.66 -3.70 -7.45
N ASN A 86 12.65 -3.08 -8.63
CA ASN A 86 13.72 -3.26 -9.62
C ASN A 86 15.02 -2.60 -9.13
N GLY A 87 16.16 -3.27 -9.33
CA GLY A 87 17.48 -2.91 -8.78
C GLY A 87 18.14 -1.64 -9.28
N ILE A 88 17.41 -0.72 -9.88
CA ILE A 88 17.89 0.59 -10.29
C ILE A 88 16.80 1.61 -9.94
N TYR A 89 17.11 2.48 -8.98
CA TYR A 89 16.40 3.72 -8.63
C TYR A 89 14.90 3.76 -8.99
N ALA A 90 14.06 3.27 -8.09
CA ALA A 90 12.63 3.52 -8.15
C ALA A 90 12.31 4.90 -7.54
N ASP A 91 12.50 5.97 -8.32
CA ASP A 91 11.79 7.25 -8.09
C ASP A 91 10.36 7.09 -8.59
N SER A 92 9.56 6.35 -7.83
CA SER A 92 8.16 6.09 -8.17
C SER A 92 7.29 7.30 -7.83
N LYS A 93 7.33 8.33 -8.67
CA LYS A 93 6.23 9.31 -8.73
C LYS A 93 5.03 8.65 -9.41
N PHE A 94 4.22 7.92 -8.64
CA PHE A 94 2.90 7.49 -9.13
C PHE A 94 1.97 8.71 -9.14
N ASN A 95 1.79 9.31 -10.31
CA ASN A 95 0.61 10.11 -10.62
C ASN A 95 -0.36 9.15 -11.30
N ILE A 96 -1.25 8.53 -10.52
CA ILE A 96 -2.24 7.58 -11.03
C ILE A 96 -3.33 8.43 -11.71
N PRO A 97 -3.54 8.35 -13.03
CA PRO A 97 -4.71 8.95 -13.65
C PRO A 97 -5.95 8.20 -13.19
N ASP A 98 -7.10 8.88 -13.09
CA ASP A 98 -8.37 8.23 -12.74
C ASP A 98 -8.57 6.94 -13.55
N PRO A 99 -8.82 5.80 -12.90
CA PRO A 99 -8.91 4.52 -13.58
C PRO A 99 -10.09 4.53 -14.55
N VAL A 100 -9.78 4.49 -15.85
CA VAL A 100 -10.77 4.16 -16.87
C VAL A 100 -10.95 2.64 -16.83
N PHE A 101 -11.86 2.17 -15.98
CA PHE A 101 -12.20 0.76 -15.87
C PHE A 101 -12.81 0.25 -17.18
N LYS A 102 -12.17 -0.75 -17.79
CA LYS A 102 -12.87 -1.63 -18.74
C LYS A 102 -13.80 -2.53 -17.91
N LYS A 103 -15.11 -2.28 -18.03
CA LYS A 103 -16.15 -3.06 -17.35
C LYS A 103 -16.00 -4.54 -17.67
N SER A 104 -15.93 -5.36 -16.63
CA SER A 104 -16.06 -6.82 -16.73
C SER A 104 -17.55 -7.16 -16.76
N ILE A 105 -17.92 -8.24 -17.44
CA ILE A 105 -19.31 -8.74 -17.51
C ILE A 105 -19.87 -9.02 -16.09
N LYS A 106 -18.98 -9.29 -15.12
CA LYS A 106 -19.30 -9.50 -13.70
C LYS A 106 -19.62 -8.22 -12.91
N ASP A 107 -19.38 -7.03 -13.45
CA ASP A 107 -19.75 -5.75 -12.82
C ASP A 107 -21.27 -5.47 -12.92
N SER A 108 -22.06 -6.42 -13.44
CA SER A 108 -23.51 -6.31 -13.64
C SER A 108 -24.34 -6.97 -12.53
N GLU A 109 -23.72 -7.66 -11.57
CA GLU A 109 -24.44 -8.25 -10.44
C GLU A 109 -24.54 -7.25 -9.29
N VAL A 110 -25.72 -6.61 -9.20
CA VAL A 110 -26.12 -5.76 -8.09
C VAL A 110 -26.37 -6.64 -6.87
N ILE A 111 -25.52 -6.55 -5.86
CA ILE A 111 -25.80 -7.05 -4.50
C ILE A 111 -26.19 -5.85 -3.65
N THR A 112 -27.47 -5.76 -3.32
CA THR A 112 -28.07 -4.73 -2.46
C THR A 112 -28.03 -5.13 -0.99
N PHE A 113 -27.75 -4.16 -0.10
CA PHE A 113 -28.07 -4.21 1.33
C PHE A 113 -29.09 -3.12 1.64
#